data_AF-A0A8T4QRC1-F1
#
_entry.id   AF-A0A8T4QRC1-F1
#
_cell.length_a   1.000
_cell.length_b   1.000
_cell.length_c   1.000
_cell.angle_alpha   90.00
_cell.angle_beta   90.00
_cell.angle_gamma   90.00
#
_symmetry.space_group_name_H-M   'P 1'
#
loop_
_entity.id
_entity.type
_entity.pdbx_description
1 polymer ?
#
loop_
_entity_poly.entity_id
_entity_poly.type
_entity_poly.pdbx_seq_one_letter_code
_entity_poly.pdbx_strand_id
1 'polypeptide(L)' 'MKQGTGKMFVWASGKIDWLCSRKCEKNQNKLKRNPARLKWTKRYRKGAHK' A
#
# COMPACT_ATOMS: atom_id res chain seq x y z
N MET A 1 9.86 7.04 4.73
CA MET A 1 9.97 7.24 3.27
C MET A 1 11.04 8.29 3.05
N LYS A 2 11.93 8.13 2.08
CA LYS A 2 12.99 9.10 1.81
C LYS A 2 12.45 10.16 0.83
N GLN A 3 12.76 11.43 1.05
CA GLN A 3 12.36 12.51 0.14
C GLN A 3 12.91 12.24 -1.28
N GLY A 4 12.11 12.51 -2.31
CA GLY A 4 12.44 12.21 -3.71
C GLY A 4 12.24 10.75 -4.13
N THR A 5 11.64 9.90 -3.28
CA THR A 5 11.36 8.49 -3.62
C THR A 5 9.88 8.14 -3.42
N GLY A 6 9.39 7.20 -4.22
CA GLY A 6 7.99 6.76 -4.18
C GLY A 6 7.11 7.44 -5.23
N LYS A 7 5.79 7.29 -5.08
CA LYS A 7 4.78 7.89 -5.95
C LYS A 7 3.61 8.39 -5.13
N MET A 8 3.01 9.49 -5.56
CA MET A 8 1.73 9.97 -5.05
C MET A 8 0.61 9.42 -5.93
N PHE A 9 -0.32 8.67 -5.35
CA PHE A 9 -1.51 8.18 -6.04
C PHE A 9 -2.73 8.96 -5.56
N VAL A 10 -3.38 9.66 -6.49
CA VAL A 10 -4.58 10.45 -6.22
C VAL A 10 -5.79 9.67 -6.70
N TRP A 11 -6.70 9.37 -5.77
CA TRP A 11 -7.97 8.72 -6.08
C TRP A 11 -8.96 9.72 -6.66
N ALA A 12 -9.94 9.25 -7.43
CA ALA A 12 -11.01 10.10 -7.98
C ALA A 12 -11.82 10.82 -6.88
N SER A 13 -11.87 10.25 -5.67
CA SER A 13 -12.49 10.88 -4.49
C SER A 13 -11.65 11.99 -3.85
N GLY A 14 -10.47 12.31 -4.40
CA GLY A 14 -9.53 13.28 -3.85
C GLY A 14 -8.62 12.73 -2.75
N LYS A 15 -8.78 11.46 -2.35
CA LYS A 15 -7.86 10.83 -1.39
C LYS A 15 -6.45 10.73 -2.00
N ILE A 16 -5.43 10.99 -1.18
CA ILE A 16 -4.02 10.86 -1.58
C ILE A 16 -3.38 9.71 -0.80
N ASP A 17 -2.84 8.73 -1.53
CA ASP A 17 -2.04 7.65 -0.98
C ASP A 17 -0.58 7.76 -1.44
N TRP A 18 0.33 7.74 -0.46
CA TRP A 18 1.78 7.76 -0.71
C TRP A 18 2.33 6.35 -0.81
N LEU A 19 2.80 5.99 -2.01
CA LEU A 19 3.30 4.66 -2.32
C LEU A 19 4.82 4.63 -2.25
N CYS A 20 5.32 3.62 -1.54
CA CYS A 20 6.74 3.43 -1.30
C CYS A 20 7.55 3.00 -2.54
N SER A 21 6.94 2.17 -3.39
CA SER A 21 7.60 1.48 -4.51
C SER A 21 6.55 0.87 -5.44
N ARG A 22 6.99 0.39 -6.61
CA ARG A 22 6.12 -0.32 -7.57
C ARG A 22 5.49 -1.59 -6.99
N LYS A 23 6.11 -2.21 -5.98
CA LYS A 23 5.54 -3.35 -5.24
C LYS A 23 4.33 -2.93 -4.39
N CYS A 24 4.42 -1.78 -3.71
CA CYS A 24 3.30 -1.17 -2.97
C CYS A 24 2.13 -0.89 -3.94
N GLU A 25 2.40 -0.27 -5.08
CA GLU A 25 1.41 0.07 -6.12
C GLU A 25 0.68 -1.16 -6.68
N LYS A 26 1.40 -2.20 -7.10
CA LYS A 26 0.79 -3.40 -7.68
C LYS A 26 -0.10 -4.13 -6.67
N ASN A 27 0.35 -4.24 -5.41
CA ASN A 27 -0.44 -4.93 -4.39
C ASN A 27 -1.72 -4.17 -4.02
N GLN A 28 -1.68 -2.84 -3.96
CA GLN A 28 -2.84 -2.04 -3.61
C GLN A 28 -3.80 -1.85 -4.79
N ASN A 29 -3.30 -1.41 -5.95
CA ASN A 29 -4.18 -0.97 -7.05
C ASN A 29 -4.58 -2.10 -7.99
N LYS A 30 -3.64 -3.01 -8.31
CA LYS A 30 -3.92 -4.12 -9.26
C LYS A 30 -4.49 -5.34 -8.57
N LEU A 31 -3.84 -5.75 -7.47
CA LEU A 31 -4.19 -6.99 -6.76
C LEU A 31 -5.18 -6.77 -5.61
N LYS A 32 -5.49 -5.51 -5.25
CA LYS A 32 -6.43 -5.12 -4.19
C LYS A 32 -6.20 -5.86 -2.86
N ARG A 33 -4.93 -6.16 -2.53
CA ARG A 33 -4.58 -6.91 -1.32
C ARG A 33 -4.55 -6.01 -0.11
N ASN A 34 -5.13 -6.48 0.99
CA ASN A 34 -5.01 -5.78 2.27
C ASN A 34 -3.59 -5.95 2.84
N PRO A 35 -2.84 -4.84 3.08
CA PRO A 35 -1.50 -4.92 3.67
C PRO A 35 -1.48 -5.63 5.03
N ALA A 36 -2.55 -5.51 5.84
CA ALA A 36 -2.60 -6.15 7.16
C ALA A 36 -2.52 -7.69 7.11
N ARG A 37 -2.84 -8.30 5.97
CA ARG A 37 -2.79 -9.76 5.75
C ARG A 37 -1.45 -10.24 5.17
N LEU A 38 -0.59 -9.32 4.72
CA LEU A 38 0.65 -9.64 4.02
C LEU A 38 1.84 -9.62 5.00
N LYS A 39 2.37 -10.81 5.33
CA LYS A 39 3.48 -11.03 6.28
C LYS A 39 4.71 -10.14 6.05
N TRP A 40 4.99 -9.76 4.80
CA TRP A 40 6.16 -8.94 4.44
C TRP A 40 5.98 -7.44 4.67
N THR A 41 4.75 -6.98 4.95
CA THR A 41 4.50 -5.56 5.20
C THR A 41 4.67 -5.23 6.67
N LYS A 42 5.16 -4.02 6.97
CA LYS A 42 5.26 -3.52 8.36
C LYS A 42 3.91 -3.42 9.07
N ARG A 43 2.82 -3.35 8.29
CA ARG A 43 1.44 -3.23 8.78
C ARG A 43 0.78 -4.60 9.06
N TYR A 44 1.51 -5.68 8.85
CA TYR A 44 1.02 -7.04 9.06
C TYR A 44 0.56 -7.24 10.50
N ARG A 45 -0.62 -7.83 10.67
CA ARG A 45 -1.16 -8.23 11.97
C ARG A 45 -1.53 -9.70 11.93
N LYS A 46 -0.89 -10.52 12.77
CA LYS A 46 -1.23 -11.94 12.93
C LYS A 46 -2.69 -12.02 13.39
N GLY A 47 -3.53 -12.71 12.63
CA GLY A 47 -4.97 -12.78 12.89
C GLY A 47 -5.83 -11.74 12.16
N ALA A 48 -5.29 -10.93 11.23
CA ALA A 48 -6.10 -10.07 10.34
C ALA A 48 -6.91 -10.85 9.28
N HIS A 49 -7.15 -12.14 9.52
CA HIS A 49 -8.10 -12.94 8.77
C HIS A 49 -9.48 -12.75 9.40
N LYS A 50 -10.21 -11.74 8.91
CA LYS A 50 -11.65 -11.67 9.01
C LYS A 50 -12.17 -11.00 7.75
#